data_AF-A0AAD9HN62-F1
#
_entry.id   AF-A0AAD9HN62-F1
#
_cell.length_a   1.000
_cell.length_b   1.000
_cell.length_c   1.000
_cell.angle_alpha   90.00
_cell.angle_beta   90.00
_cell.angle_gamma   90.00
#
_symmetry.space_group_name_H-M   'P 1'
#
loop_
_entity.id
_entity.type
_entity.pdbx_description
1 polymer ?
#
loop_
_entity_poly.entity_id
_entity_poly.type
_entity_poly.pdbx_seq_one_letter_code
_entity_poly.pdbx_strand_id
1 'polypeptide(L)'
;MPPRARKSDIKDEEWERFQPDIRRMYLTEDKSLKDLLTVLSVSYGFRPSKAQLEWKLTQWRMTKKMTTSEWRYVHHRIRNRRAAGKESRVYLSGIRLRDETVEKARIRHCYETALEKSMGVVAPPSPTDLSLIIRSPSPHRDPETSTFRCLAESANISGFQAKSFSCLQLDVL
;
A
#
# COMPACT_ATOMS: atom_id res chain seq x y z
N MET A 1 -40.76 16.48 -27.97
CA MET A 1 -39.57 16.57 -27.08
C MET A 1 -38.47 17.30 -27.84
N PRO A 2 -37.86 18.37 -27.29
CA PRO A 2 -36.69 18.97 -27.91
C PRO A 2 -35.52 17.97 -27.89
N PRO A 3 -34.66 17.92 -28.93
CA PRO A 3 -33.47 17.09 -28.92
C PRO A 3 -32.58 17.49 -27.74
N ARG A 4 -32.14 16.52 -26.92
CA ARG A 4 -31.16 16.80 -25.86
C ARG A 4 -29.91 17.39 -26.54
N ALA A 5 -29.50 18.58 -26.12
CA ALA A 5 -28.24 19.16 -26.55
C ALA A 5 -27.13 18.12 -26.40
N ARG A 6 -26.38 17.88 -27.50
CA ARG A 6 -25.27 16.93 -27.48
C ARG A 6 -24.26 17.44 -26.45
N LYS A 7 -23.87 16.60 -25.50
CA LYS A 7 -22.74 16.91 -24.62
C LYS A 7 -21.53 17.15 -25.51
N SER A 8 -20.80 18.23 -25.28
CA SER A 8 -19.57 18.52 -26.00
C SER A 8 -18.60 17.35 -25.85
N ASP A 9 -18.24 16.73 -26.97
CA ASP A 9 -17.17 15.74 -27.04
C ASP A 9 -15.85 16.47 -26.84
N ILE A 10 -15.32 16.35 -25.63
CA ILE A 10 -13.99 16.82 -25.28
C ILE A 10 -12.99 15.88 -25.96
N LYS A 11 -12.03 16.44 -26.70
CA LYS A 11 -11.00 15.65 -27.40
C LYS A 11 -10.13 14.89 -26.40
N ASP A 12 -9.69 13.69 -26.80
CA ASP A 12 -8.81 12.87 -25.96
C ASP A 12 -7.48 13.56 -25.63
N GLU A 13 -6.96 14.38 -26.54
CA GLU A 13 -5.76 15.21 -26.34
C GLU A 13 -5.88 16.16 -25.14
N GLU A 14 -7.06 16.78 -24.96
CA GLU A 14 -7.31 17.66 -23.82
C GLU A 14 -7.34 16.87 -22.51
N TRP A 15 -7.94 15.67 -22.53
CA TRP A 15 -7.96 14.78 -21.38
C TRP A 15 -6.58 14.31 -20.98
N GLU A 16 -5.72 13.96 -21.93
CA GLU A 16 -4.35 13.55 -21.67
C GLU A 16 -3.52 14.68 -21.06
N ARG A 17 -3.71 15.92 -21.53
CA ARG A 17 -3.06 17.11 -20.95
C ARG A 17 -3.37 17.27 -19.46
N PHE A 18 -4.62 17.05 -19.06
CA PHE A 18 -5.04 17.18 -17.65
C PHE A 18 -4.92 15.89 -16.84
N GLN A 19 -4.65 14.75 -17.47
CA GLN A 19 -4.52 13.45 -16.81
C GLN A 19 -3.55 13.47 -15.61
N PRO A 20 -2.32 14.02 -15.68
CA PRO A 20 -1.40 14.01 -14.53
C PRO A 20 -1.91 14.86 -13.37
N ASP A 21 -2.54 15.98 -13.66
CA ASP A 21 -3.13 16.87 -12.65
C ASP A 21 -4.35 16.22 -11.98
N ILE A 22 -5.25 15.62 -12.77
CA ILE A 22 -6.38 14.85 -12.26
C ILE A 22 -5.88 13.69 -11.40
N ARG A 23 -4.83 12.98 -11.83
CA ARG A 23 -4.23 11.87 -11.09
C ARG A 23 -3.72 12.32 -9.73
N ARG A 24 -2.97 13.42 -9.68
CA ARG A 24 -2.43 13.98 -8.43
C ARG A 24 -3.55 14.40 -7.49
N MET A 25 -4.49 15.22 -7.97
CA MET A 25 -5.60 15.71 -7.16
C MET A 25 -6.52 14.58 -6.66
N TYR A 26 -6.81 13.60 -7.53
CA TYR A 26 -7.69 12.51 -7.17
C TYR A 26 -7.03 11.54 -6.21
N LEU A 27 -5.85 11.02 -6.56
CA LEU A 27 -5.22 9.93 -5.82
C LEU A 27 -4.35 10.43 -4.65
N THR A 28 -3.60 11.53 -4.83
CA THR A 28 -2.64 12.01 -3.81
C THR A 28 -3.29 12.96 -2.82
N GLU A 29 -4.10 13.91 -3.29
CA GLU A 29 -4.78 14.91 -2.44
C GLU A 29 -6.14 14.41 -1.92
N ASP A 30 -6.54 13.18 -2.27
CA ASP A 30 -7.81 12.55 -1.92
C ASP A 30 -9.08 13.39 -2.23
N LYS A 31 -9.03 14.27 -3.24
CA LYS A 31 -10.18 15.12 -3.59
C LYS A 31 -11.38 14.31 -4.07
N SER A 32 -12.58 14.80 -3.76
CA SER A 32 -13.82 14.22 -4.26
C SER A 32 -14.02 14.55 -5.74
N LEU A 33 -14.88 13.81 -6.44
CA LEU A 33 -15.18 14.10 -7.85
C LEU A 33 -15.80 15.50 -8.04
N LYS A 34 -16.58 15.97 -7.06
CA LYS A 34 -17.17 17.32 -7.11
C LYS A 34 -16.09 18.40 -7.00
N ASP A 35 -15.14 18.20 -6.10
CA ASP A 35 -14.04 19.14 -5.91
C ASP A 35 -13.12 19.16 -7.14
N LEU A 36 -12.85 17.99 -7.73
CA LEU A 36 -12.12 17.91 -9.00
C LEU A 36 -12.79 18.71 -10.11
N LEU A 37 -14.10 18.55 -10.30
CA LEU A 37 -14.84 19.33 -11.30
C LEU A 37 -14.77 20.83 -11.02
N THR A 38 -14.84 21.22 -9.75
CA THR A 38 -14.73 22.62 -9.33
C THR A 38 -13.35 23.17 -9.62
N VAL A 39 -12.29 22.44 -9.26
CA VAL A 39 -10.90 22.84 -9.51
C VAL A 39 -10.60 22.90 -11.01
N LEU A 40 -11.02 21.89 -11.79
CA LEU A 40 -10.84 21.87 -13.25
C LEU A 40 -11.54 23.05 -13.92
N SER A 41 -12.75 23.38 -13.49
CA SER A 41 -13.52 24.49 -14.08
C SER A 41 -13.02 25.87 -13.68
N VAL A 42 -12.64 26.07 -12.42
CA VAL A 42 -12.20 27.37 -11.89
C VAL A 42 -10.74 27.65 -12.24
N SER A 43 -9.84 26.67 -12.08
CA SER A 43 -8.40 26.90 -12.23
C SER A 43 -7.92 26.74 -13.67
N TYR A 44 -8.54 25.83 -14.43
CA TYR A 44 -8.08 25.46 -15.77
C TYR A 44 -9.08 25.81 -16.87
N GLY A 45 -10.27 26.30 -16.52
CA GLY A 45 -11.36 26.53 -17.48
C GLY A 45 -11.94 25.26 -18.10
N PHE A 46 -11.54 24.08 -17.61
CA PHE A 46 -11.92 22.78 -18.16
C PHE A 46 -13.22 22.29 -17.52
N ARG A 47 -14.29 22.11 -18.32
CA ARG A 47 -15.65 21.84 -17.84
C ARG A 47 -16.21 20.48 -18.30
N PRO A 48 -15.61 19.35 -17.87
CA PRO A 48 -16.17 18.05 -18.17
C PRO A 48 -17.45 17.77 -17.38
N SER A 49 -18.33 16.95 -17.93
CA SER A 49 -19.45 16.37 -17.18
C SER A 49 -18.92 15.37 -16.16
N LYS A 50 -19.59 15.24 -15.01
CA LYS A 50 -19.30 14.23 -13.99
C LYS A 50 -19.16 12.82 -14.58
N ALA A 51 -20.08 12.44 -15.47
CA ALA A 51 -20.07 11.13 -16.13
C ALA A 51 -18.84 10.93 -17.04
N GLN A 52 -18.36 11.99 -17.71
CA GLN A 52 -17.15 11.91 -18.54
C GLN A 52 -15.92 11.73 -17.66
N LEU A 53 -15.84 12.45 -16.54
CA LEU A 53 -14.75 12.30 -15.58
C LEU A 53 -14.74 10.90 -14.95
N GLU A 54 -15.89 10.37 -14.52
CA GLU A 54 -16.04 9.00 -14.00
C GLU A 54 -15.57 7.95 -15.02
N TRP A 55 -15.99 8.12 -16.28
CA TRP A 55 -15.56 7.24 -17.36
C TRP A 55 -14.04 7.31 -17.59
N LYS A 56 -13.45 8.51 -17.64
CA LYS A 56 -12.00 8.69 -17.80
C LYS A 56 -11.20 8.12 -16.63
N LEU A 57 -11.64 8.31 -15.40
CA LEU A 57 -11.02 7.68 -14.23
C LEU A 57 -11.02 6.16 -14.32
N THR A 58 -12.10 5.57 -14.84
CA THR A 58 -12.21 4.13 -15.08
C THR A 58 -11.26 3.69 -16.20
N GLN A 59 -11.23 4.40 -17.33
CA GLN A 59 -10.32 4.12 -18.45
C GLN A 59 -8.85 4.17 -18.03
N TRP A 60 -8.48 5.17 -17.22
CA TRP A 60 -7.13 5.31 -16.67
C TRP A 60 -6.84 4.42 -15.47
N ARG A 61 -7.80 3.58 -15.05
CA ARG A 61 -7.67 2.64 -13.92
C ARG A 61 -7.21 3.33 -12.62
N MET A 62 -7.75 4.53 -12.40
CA MET A 62 -7.52 5.32 -11.19
C MET A 62 -8.61 4.98 -10.17
N THR A 63 -8.35 4.00 -9.32
CA THR A 63 -9.30 3.54 -8.30
C THR A 63 -8.74 3.80 -6.91
N LYS A 64 -9.63 4.18 -5.98
CA LYS A 64 -9.28 4.37 -4.56
C LYS A 64 -9.64 3.17 -3.70
N LYS A 65 -10.52 2.31 -4.23
CA LYS A 65 -11.16 1.23 -3.50
C LYS A 65 -10.87 -0.08 -4.19
N MET A 66 -10.74 -1.11 -3.38
CA MET A 66 -10.61 -2.49 -3.82
C MET A 66 -11.86 -3.27 -3.41
N THR A 67 -12.25 -4.19 -4.27
CA THR A 67 -13.30 -5.17 -4.06
C THR A 67 -12.85 -6.27 -3.09
N THR A 68 -13.80 -7.02 -2.53
CA THR A 68 -13.51 -8.14 -1.62
C THR A 68 -12.64 -9.22 -2.27
N SER A 69 -12.84 -9.50 -3.56
CA SER A 69 -12.03 -10.47 -4.31
C SER A 69 -10.58 -10.00 -4.47
N GLU A 70 -10.37 -8.71 -4.77
CA GLU A 70 -9.05 -8.11 -4.84
C GLU A 70 -8.34 -8.15 -3.48
N TRP A 71 -9.05 -7.85 -2.38
CA TRP A 71 -8.50 -8.01 -1.04
C TRP A 71 -8.10 -9.45 -0.71
N ARG A 72 -8.92 -10.44 -1.11
CA ARG A 72 -8.60 -11.86 -0.95
C ARG A 72 -7.36 -12.25 -1.74
N TYR A 73 -7.19 -11.72 -2.95
CA TYR A 73 -5.97 -11.88 -3.73
C TYR A 73 -4.75 -11.27 -3.02
N VAL A 74 -4.86 -10.04 -2.52
CA VAL A 74 -3.79 -9.40 -1.72
C VAL A 74 -3.41 -10.24 -0.52
N HIS A 75 -4.40 -10.70 0.25
CA HIS A 75 -4.18 -11.53 1.43
C HIS A 75 -3.39 -12.79 1.09
N HIS A 76 -3.83 -13.51 0.06
CA HIS A 76 -3.16 -14.72 -0.41
C HIS A 76 -1.71 -14.46 -0.83
N ARG A 77 -1.47 -13.40 -1.60
CA ARG A 77 -0.11 -13.02 -2.05
C ARG A 77 0.79 -12.62 -0.89
N ILE A 78 0.29 -11.83 0.07
CA ILE A 78 1.05 -11.47 1.28
C ILE A 78 1.39 -12.73 2.08
N ARG A 79 0.44 -13.65 2.26
CA ARG A 79 0.66 -14.92 2.97
C ARG A 79 1.77 -15.75 2.33
N ASN A 80 1.71 -15.96 1.01
CA ASN A 80 2.72 -16.74 0.30
C ASN A 80 4.10 -16.07 0.37
N ARG A 81 4.17 -14.74 0.30
CA ARG A 81 5.44 -14.00 0.41
C ARG A 81 6.02 -14.06 1.81
N ARG A 82 5.19 -13.95 2.85
CA ARG A 82 5.61 -14.12 4.25
C ARG A 82 6.14 -15.53 4.50
N ALA A 83 5.48 -16.56 3.96
CA ALA A 83 5.97 -17.94 4.05
C ALA A 83 7.36 -18.12 3.40
N ALA A 84 7.65 -17.33 2.36
CA ALA A 84 8.97 -17.27 1.73
C ALA A 84 9.96 -16.28 2.41
N GLY A 85 9.63 -15.75 3.61
CA GLY A 85 10.49 -14.82 4.35
C GLY A 85 10.58 -13.41 3.75
N LYS A 86 9.65 -13.01 2.87
CA LYS A 86 9.69 -11.71 2.17
C LYS A 86 8.63 -10.75 2.70
N GLU A 87 9.07 -9.52 2.97
CA GLU A 87 8.15 -8.41 3.24
C GLU A 87 7.33 -8.02 1.99
N SER A 88 6.16 -7.43 2.20
CA SER A 88 5.24 -7.07 1.12
C SER A 88 4.74 -5.64 1.30
N ARG A 89 4.90 -4.81 0.26
CA ARG A 89 4.25 -3.51 0.15
C ARG A 89 3.18 -3.59 -0.93
N VAL A 90 2.00 -3.05 -0.63
CA VAL A 90 0.83 -3.05 -1.53
C VAL A 90 0.66 -1.66 -2.12
N TYR A 91 0.49 -1.61 -3.44
CA TYR A 91 0.26 -0.38 -4.18
C TYR A 91 -1.05 -0.50 -4.95
N LEU A 92 -1.90 0.52 -4.86
CA LEU A 92 -3.14 0.64 -5.62
C LEU A 92 -3.09 1.89 -6.50
N SER A 93 -3.30 1.70 -7.81
CA SER A 93 -3.15 2.74 -8.83
C SER A 93 -1.81 3.49 -8.72
N GLY A 94 -0.75 2.84 -8.23
CA GLY A 94 0.58 3.42 -8.02
C GLY A 94 0.81 4.11 -6.68
N ILE A 95 -0.19 4.21 -5.80
CA ILE A 95 -0.04 4.75 -4.45
C ILE A 95 0.19 3.62 -3.45
N ARG A 96 1.20 3.80 -2.58
CA ARG A 96 1.46 2.86 -1.48
C ARG A 96 0.33 2.94 -0.46
N LEU A 97 -0.30 1.80 -0.19
CA LEU A 97 -1.23 1.67 0.92
C LEU A 97 -0.45 1.57 2.23
N ARG A 98 -0.96 2.20 3.30
CA ARG A 98 -0.40 2.07 4.64
C ARG A 98 -0.62 0.66 5.16
N ASP A 99 0.36 0.15 5.90
CA ASP A 99 0.33 -1.23 6.37
C ASP A 99 -0.83 -1.45 7.36
N GLU A 100 -1.22 -0.45 8.17
CA GLU A 100 -2.40 -0.56 9.05
C GLU A 100 -3.71 -0.64 8.25
N THR A 101 -3.81 0.06 7.12
CA THR A 101 -4.98 0.02 6.24
C THR A 101 -5.12 -1.37 5.61
N VAL A 102 -4.00 -1.93 5.13
CA VAL A 102 -3.97 -3.28 4.55
C VAL A 102 -4.38 -4.31 5.59
N GLU A 103 -3.87 -4.22 6.82
CA GLU A 103 -4.22 -5.16 7.89
C GLU A 103 -5.71 -5.09 8.25
N LYS A 104 -6.25 -3.88 8.44
CA LYS A 104 -7.68 -3.68 8.74
C LYS A 104 -8.58 -4.22 7.64
N ALA A 105 -8.22 -4.00 6.37
CA ALA A 105 -8.99 -4.50 5.24
C ALA A 105 -8.95 -6.03 5.17
N ARG A 106 -7.79 -6.63 5.44
CA ARG A 106 -7.60 -8.07 5.48
C ARG A 106 -8.44 -8.74 6.56
N ILE A 107 -8.45 -8.18 7.77
CA ILE A 107 -9.30 -8.65 8.88
C ILE A 107 -10.78 -8.64 8.48
N ARG A 108 -11.22 -7.57 7.80
CA ARG A 108 -12.62 -7.39 7.39
C ARG A 108 -13.04 -8.33 6.25
N HIS A 109 -12.19 -8.51 5.25
CA HIS A 109 -12.58 -9.10 3.96
C HIS A 109 -12.02 -10.51 3.71
N CYS A 110 -11.05 -10.95 4.51
CA CYS A 110 -10.30 -12.17 4.26
C CYS A 110 -10.37 -13.17 5.42
N TYR A 111 -11.48 -13.15 6.17
CA TYR A 111 -11.78 -14.21 7.11
C TYR A 111 -11.89 -15.55 6.36
N GLU A 112 -11.10 -16.53 6.81
CA GLU A 112 -11.11 -17.91 6.31
C GLU A 112 -11.55 -18.81 7.47
N THR A 113 -12.56 -19.64 7.24
CA THR A 113 -13.03 -20.66 8.18
C THR A 113 -11.98 -21.77 8.34
N ALA A 114 -12.07 -22.56 9.42
CA ALA A 114 -11.14 -23.67 9.67
C ALA A 114 -11.18 -24.72 8.54
N LEU A 115 -12.35 -24.94 7.94
CA LEU A 115 -12.52 -25.85 6.80
C LEU A 115 -11.84 -25.32 5.53
N GLU A 116 -11.98 -24.03 5.22
CA GLU A 116 -11.32 -23.41 4.07
C GLU A 116 -9.79 -23.44 4.19
N LYS A 117 -9.26 -23.38 5.43
CA LYS A 117 -7.84 -23.57 5.70
C LYS A 117 -7.37 -25.00 5.46
N SER A 118 -8.15 -26.02 5.84
CA SER A 118 -7.74 -27.42 5.74
C SER A 118 -7.82 -27.97 4.31
N MET A 119 -8.75 -27.46 3.50
CA MET A 119 -8.92 -27.89 2.11
C MET A 119 -7.79 -27.45 1.16
N GLY A 120 -6.90 -26.56 1.62
CA GLY A 120 -5.89 -25.92 0.76
C GLY A 120 -6.52 -24.84 -0.11
N VAL A 121 -6.06 -23.60 0.04
CA VAL A 121 -6.64 -22.46 -0.67
C VAL A 121 -6.24 -22.51 -2.14
N VAL A 122 -7.21 -22.77 -3.02
CA VAL A 122 -7.07 -22.51 -4.46
C VAL A 122 -6.67 -21.06 -4.63
N ALA A 123 -5.58 -20.81 -5.38
CA ALA A 123 -5.10 -19.46 -5.61
C ALA A 123 -6.25 -18.59 -6.15
N PRO A 124 -6.60 -17.48 -5.47
CA PRO A 124 -7.64 -16.60 -5.96
C PRO A 124 -7.27 -16.12 -7.37
N PRO A 125 -8.25 -16.00 -8.28
CA PRO A 125 -8.00 -15.53 -9.63
C PRO A 125 -7.29 -14.17 -9.56
N SER A 126 -6.24 -14.01 -10.38
CA SER A 126 -5.57 -12.71 -10.48
C SER A 126 -6.62 -11.68 -10.85
N PRO A 127 -6.72 -10.56 -10.11
CA PRO A 127 -7.60 -9.49 -10.54
C PRO A 127 -7.15 -9.03 -11.92
N THR A 128 -8.11 -8.91 -12.84
CA THR A 128 -7.86 -8.40 -14.19
C THR A 128 -7.36 -6.95 -14.17
N ASP A 129 -7.49 -6.26 -13.04
CA ASP A 129 -7.05 -4.89 -12.87
C ASP A 129 -5.55 -4.77 -12.52
N LEU A 130 -4.77 -4.31 -13.50
CA LEU A 130 -3.33 -4.02 -13.41
C LEU A 130 -2.98 -2.87 -12.44
N SER A 131 -3.98 -2.21 -11.84
CA SER A 131 -3.77 -1.13 -10.86
C SER A 131 -3.16 -1.61 -9.54
N LEU A 132 -3.32 -2.90 -9.21
CA LEU A 132 -2.85 -3.50 -7.97
C LEU A 132 -1.48 -4.15 -8.15
N ILE A 133 -0.49 -3.69 -7.38
CA ILE A 133 0.87 -4.21 -7.43
C ILE A 133 1.35 -4.57 -6.02
N ILE A 134 1.89 -5.78 -5.84
CA ILE A 134 2.50 -6.25 -4.59
C ILE A 134 3.97 -6.54 -4.84
N ARG A 135 4.86 -5.81 -4.17
CA ARG A 135 6.33 -5.97 -4.34
C ARG A 135 7.02 -6.19 -3.02
N SER A 136 8.18 -6.88 -3.07
CA SER A 136 9.17 -6.73 -2.01
C SER A 136 9.61 -5.28 -2.02
N PRO A 137 9.73 -4.59 -0.88
CA PRO A 137 10.56 -3.39 -0.88
C PRO A 137 11.92 -3.77 -1.47
N SER A 138 12.42 -2.94 -2.40
CA SER A 138 13.86 -2.96 -2.69
C SER A 138 14.58 -2.83 -1.35
N PRO A 139 15.73 -3.49 -1.10
CA PRO A 139 16.57 -3.17 0.04
C PRO A 139 17.03 -1.72 -0.14
N HIS A 140 16.19 -0.78 0.26
CA HIS A 140 16.53 0.62 0.32
C HIS A 140 17.62 0.65 1.37
N ARG A 141 18.87 0.93 0.95
CA ARG A 141 19.86 1.45 1.88
C ARG A 141 19.24 2.73 2.42
N ASP A 142 18.67 2.66 3.61
CA ASP A 142 18.35 3.85 4.37
C ASP A 142 19.71 4.46 4.75
N PRO A 143 20.10 5.65 4.27
CA PRO A 143 21.27 6.33 4.82
C PRO A 143 21.06 6.78 6.28
N GLU A 144 19.83 6.75 6.78
CA GLU A 144 19.43 7.26 8.10
C GLU A 144 19.63 6.28 9.27
N THR A 145 20.28 5.13 9.07
CA THR A 145 20.81 4.29 10.17
C THR A 145 22.34 4.25 10.22
N SER A 146 23.01 4.98 9.32
CA SER A 146 24.47 5.09 9.26
C SER A 146 25.04 6.20 10.17
N THR A 147 24.48 6.36 11.37
CA THR A 147 24.99 7.31 12.39
C THR A 147 25.18 6.68 13.76
N PHE A 148 25.10 5.35 13.89
CA PHE A 148 25.68 4.64 15.04
C PHE A 148 27.05 4.08 14.65
N ARG A 149 28.00 5.00 14.40
CA ARG A 149 29.41 4.67 14.33
C ARG A 149 30.04 4.97 15.69
N CYS A 150 30.58 3.92 16.30
CA CYS A 150 31.72 3.95 17.22
C CYS A 150 31.80 5.11 18.23
N LEU A 151 31.32 4.87 19.45
CA LEU A 151 32.06 5.29 20.64
C LEU A 151 32.49 4.04 21.39
N ALA A 152 33.52 3.40 20.86
CA ALA A 152 34.41 2.53 21.61
C ALA A 152 35.80 3.19 21.52
N GLU A 153 36.16 3.94 22.55
CA GLU A 153 37.51 4.35 23.00
C GLU A 153 37.26 5.34 24.16
N SER A 154 37.80 5.23 25.37
CA SER A 154 38.89 4.42 25.90
C SER A 154 38.79 4.35 27.42
N ALA A 155 39.29 3.24 27.96
CA ALA A 155 39.94 3.07 29.26
C ALA A 155 39.46 3.90 30.48
N ASN A 156 38.98 3.21 31.51
CA ASN A 156 39.62 3.40 32.81
C ASN A 156 39.72 2.10 33.61
N ILE A 157 40.94 1.85 34.07
CA ILE A 157 41.40 0.68 34.80
C ILE A 157 41.21 0.96 36.29
N SER A 158 40.39 0.17 36.95
CA SER A 158 40.50 -0.13 38.38
C SER A 158 39.62 -1.38 38.61
N GLY A 159 40.19 -2.58 38.64
CA GLY A 159 40.94 -3.01 39.81
C GLY A 159 39.96 -3.54 40.85
N PHE A 160 39.36 -4.71 40.61
CA PHE A 160 38.78 -5.50 41.68
C PHE A 160 38.97 -6.98 41.39
N GLN A 161 39.68 -7.64 42.30
CA GLN A 161 40.16 -8.99 42.15
C GLN A 161 39.02 -10.01 42.12
N ALA A 162 39.15 -10.95 41.19
CA ALA A 162 38.52 -12.25 41.26
C ALA A 162 39.02 -12.98 42.51
N LYS A 163 38.17 -13.09 43.54
CA LYS A 163 38.35 -14.10 44.57
C LYS A 163 37.60 -15.36 44.16
N SER A 164 38.40 -16.33 43.74
CA SER A 164 38.29 -17.76 44.05
C SER A 164 36.90 -18.39 43.99
N PHE A 165 36.64 -19.09 42.87
CA PHE A 165 35.78 -20.27 42.90
C PHE A 165 36.48 -21.35 43.72
N SER A 166 35.96 -21.68 44.88
CA SER A 166 36.22 -22.96 45.55
C SER A 166 34.91 -23.72 45.70
N CYS A 167 34.80 -24.76 44.89
CA CYS A 167 33.95 -25.93 45.04
C CYS A 167 34.04 -26.51 46.46
N LEU A 168 32.91 -26.90 47.07
CA LEU A 168 32.79 -27.98 48.06
C LEU A 168 31.29 -28.28 48.32
N GLN A 169 30.81 -29.34 47.64
CA GLN A 169 30.13 -30.53 48.15
C GLN A 169 29.34 -30.53 49.49
N LEU A 170 28.14 -31.17 49.47
CA LEU A 170 27.50 -32.10 50.46
C LEU A 170 27.44 -31.67 51.97
N ASP A 171 26.35 -31.73 52.74
CA ASP A 171 25.40 -32.81 53.07
C ASP A 171 24.18 -32.21 53.84
N VAL A 172 22.95 -32.67 53.59
CA VAL A 172 22.07 -33.44 54.49
C VAL A 172 21.99 -32.97 55.95
N LEU A 173 20.82 -32.43 56.34
CA LEU A 173 19.94 -32.97 57.39
C LEU A 173 18.54 -32.35 57.30
#